data_AF-A0A2S9SX50-F1
#
_entry.id   AF-A0A2S9SX50-F1
#
_cell.length_a   1.000
_cell.length_b   1.000
_cell.length_c   1.000
_cell.angle_alpha   90.00
_cell.angle_beta   90.00
_cell.angle_gamma   90.00
#
_symmetry.space_group_name_H-M   'P 1'
#
loop_
_entity.id
_entity.type
_entity.pdbx_description
1 polymer ?
#
loop_
_entity_poly.entity_id
_entity_poly.type
_entity_poly.pdbx_seq_one_letter_code
_entity_poly.pdbx_strand_id
1 'polypeptide(L)'
;TKSERKLFAGDEFKKQLKKLFVFETDTDLQIKVIAKGSNHSKRTGIHPLTFIAQVNDVMKSILGAGYTSHSFRQGLISEMGAKGINAKIISKFIGHSDVKTTMGYIKPTDDDVKGAMIR
;
A
#
# COMPACT_ATOMS: atom_id res chain seq x y z
N THR A 1 -2.54 -3.09 -13.98
CA THR A 1 -3.87 -3.73 -13.90
C THR A 1 -4.94 -2.66 -14.04
N LYS A 2 -5.90 -2.81 -14.96
CA LYS A 2 -7.02 -1.86 -15.19
C LYS A 2 -8.28 -2.27 -14.40
N SER A 3 -8.11 -2.77 -13.17
CA SER A 3 -9.23 -3.25 -12.36
C SER A 3 -9.45 -2.28 -11.19
N GLU A 4 -10.62 -1.68 -11.13
CA GLU A 4 -11.10 -1.01 -9.92
C GLU A 4 -11.20 -2.02 -8.79
N ARG A 5 -10.81 -1.62 -7.58
CA ARG A 5 -10.95 -2.45 -6.39
C ARG A 5 -11.22 -1.60 -5.16
N LYS A 6 -11.98 -2.15 -4.23
CA LYS A 6 -12.16 -1.57 -2.91
C LYS A 6 -10.92 -1.87 -2.07
N LEU A 7 -10.36 -0.84 -1.46
CA LEU A 7 -9.31 -0.95 -0.44
C LEU A 7 -9.94 -0.72 0.94
N PHE A 8 -9.54 -1.55 1.90
CA PHE A 8 -9.99 -1.43 3.27
C PHE A 8 -8.90 -0.73 4.09
N ALA A 9 -9.31 0.25 4.90
CA ALA A 9 -8.43 1.03 5.77
C ALA A 9 -8.68 0.63 7.23
N GLY A 10 -7.61 0.36 7.98
CA GLY A 10 -7.69 0.22 9.43
C GLY A 10 -7.96 1.57 10.12
N ASP A 11 -8.41 1.54 11.37
CA ASP A 11 -8.88 2.75 12.04
C ASP A 11 -7.77 3.78 12.28
N GLU A 12 -6.55 3.33 12.58
CA GLU A 12 -5.41 4.25 12.69
C GLU A 12 -5.07 4.90 11.34
N PHE A 13 -5.14 4.14 10.24
CA PHE A 13 -4.93 4.72 8.92
C PHE A 13 -6.01 5.74 8.55
N LYS A 14 -7.28 5.43 8.85
CA LYS A 14 -8.39 6.39 8.69
C LYS A 14 -8.15 7.66 9.50
N LYS A 15 -7.69 7.52 10.75
CA LYS A 15 -7.37 8.65 11.63
C LYS A 15 -6.28 9.53 11.03
N GLN A 16 -5.20 8.97 10.49
CA GLN A 16 -4.15 9.75 9.85
C GLN A 16 -4.62 10.39 8.53
N LEU A 17 -5.41 9.68 7.72
CA LEU A 17 -5.98 10.24 6.48
C LEU A 17 -6.85 11.47 6.76
N LYS A 18 -7.72 11.41 7.78
CA LYS A 18 -8.63 12.51 8.14
C LYS A 18 -7.89 13.75 8.67
N LYS A 19 -6.64 13.62 9.15
CA LYS A 19 -5.81 14.79 9.51
C LYS A 19 -5.27 15.52 8.28
N LEU A 20 -5.08 14.79 7.19
CA LEU A 20 -4.41 15.30 5.97
C LEU A 20 -5.41 15.69 4.87
N PHE A 21 -6.59 15.07 4.87
CA PHE A 21 -7.60 15.24 3.84
C PHE A 21 -8.97 15.53 4.44
N VAL A 22 -9.68 16.48 3.85
CA VAL A 22 -11.10 16.75 4.12
C VAL A 22 -11.92 15.94 3.12
N PHE A 23 -12.87 15.14 3.63
CA PHE A 23 -13.76 14.31 2.82
C PHE A 23 -15.18 14.87 2.94
N GLU A 24 -15.67 15.55 1.92
CA GLU A 24 -17.03 16.07 1.84
C GLU A 24 -17.91 15.14 0.99
N THR A 25 -19.19 15.00 1.33
CA THR A 25 -20.12 14.11 0.62
C THR A 25 -20.38 14.52 -0.83
N ASP A 26 -20.21 15.82 -1.15
CA ASP A 26 -20.35 16.38 -2.51
C ASP A 26 -19.00 16.58 -3.23
N THR A 27 -17.94 15.87 -2.78
CA THR A 27 -16.64 15.98 -3.44
C THR A 27 -16.72 15.38 -4.85
N ASP A 28 -16.50 16.21 -5.87
CA ASP A 28 -16.37 15.76 -7.26
C ASP A 28 -15.26 14.70 -7.39
N LEU A 29 -15.63 13.50 -7.85
CA LEU A 29 -14.74 12.34 -8.00
C LEU A 29 -13.62 12.57 -9.04
N GLN A 30 -13.75 13.57 -9.90
CA GLN A 30 -12.69 14.00 -10.81
C GLN A 30 -11.57 14.76 -10.11
N ILE A 31 -11.83 15.25 -8.90
CA ILE A 31 -10.85 16.00 -8.11
C ILE A 31 -9.77 15.05 -7.58
N LYS A 32 -8.52 15.31 -7.94
CA LYS A 32 -7.37 14.59 -7.38
C LYS A 32 -7.11 15.04 -5.95
N VAL A 33 -7.10 14.07 -5.03
CA VAL A 33 -6.80 14.30 -3.60
C VAL A 33 -5.35 14.69 -3.34
N ILE A 34 -4.42 14.27 -4.22
CA ILE A 34 -3.00 14.65 -4.19
C ILE A 34 -2.68 15.39 -5.50
N ALA A 35 -2.25 16.63 -5.39
CA ALA A 35 -2.05 17.54 -6.53
C ALA A 35 -0.74 18.34 -6.42
N LYS A 36 -0.28 18.90 -7.55
CA LYS A 36 0.90 19.78 -7.58
C LYS A 36 0.55 21.15 -6.97
N GLY A 37 1.29 21.56 -5.94
CA GLY A 37 1.37 22.96 -5.49
C GLY A 37 0.18 23.51 -4.67
N SER A 38 0.44 24.66 -4.04
CA SER A 38 -0.39 25.40 -3.07
C SER A 38 -1.68 26.03 -3.63
N ASN A 39 -2.01 25.81 -4.91
CA ASN A 39 -3.11 26.48 -5.56
C ASN A 39 -4.38 25.60 -5.53
N HIS A 40 -5.22 25.84 -4.51
CA HIS A 40 -6.47 25.11 -4.27
C HIS A 40 -7.44 25.10 -5.46
N SER A 41 -7.29 26.02 -6.41
CA SER A 41 -8.16 26.21 -7.57
C SER A 41 -7.81 25.34 -8.79
N LYS A 42 -6.57 24.83 -8.90
CA LYS A 42 -6.12 23.99 -10.03
C LYS A 42 -5.45 22.74 -9.49
N ARG A 43 -6.26 21.76 -9.08
CA ARG A 43 -5.83 20.44 -8.61
C ARG A 43 -5.30 19.56 -9.77
N THR A 44 -4.29 20.06 -10.48
CA THR A 44 -3.57 19.28 -11.49
C THR A 44 -2.82 18.14 -10.81
N GLY A 45 -3.06 16.92 -11.30
CA GLY A 45 -2.43 15.72 -10.78
C GLY A 45 -0.91 15.76 -10.90
N ILE A 46 -0.23 15.11 -9.95
CA ILE A 46 1.21 14.85 -10.05
C ILE A 46 1.42 13.68 -11.00
N HIS A 47 2.41 13.76 -11.88
CA HIS A 47 2.77 12.63 -12.73
C HIS A 47 3.19 11.43 -11.85
N PRO A 48 2.72 10.20 -12.09
CA PRO A 48 2.96 9.07 -11.19
C PRO A 48 4.45 8.82 -10.88
N LEU A 49 5.33 8.95 -11.89
CA LEU A 49 6.78 8.79 -11.70
C LEU A 49 7.39 9.88 -10.80
N THR A 50 6.90 11.11 -10.89
CA THR A 50 7.37 12.21 -10.03
C THR A 50 6.88 11.99 -8.61
N PHE A 51 5.62 11.60 -8.45
CA PHE A 51 5.05 11.35 -7.13
C PHE A 51 5.76 10.18 -6.42
N ILE A 52 6.01 9.07 -7.12
CA ILE A 52 6.70 7.93 -6.51
C ILE A 52 8.15 8.24 -6.16
N ALA A 53 8.83 9.10 -6.94
CA ALA A 53 10.16 9.59 -6.60
C ALA A 53 10.14 10.39 -5.28
N GLN A 54 9.23 11.35 -5.16
CA GLN A 54 9.05 12.14 -3.94
C GLN A 54 8.76 11.26 -2.71
N VAL A 55 7.86 10.28 -2.85
CA VAL A 55 7.57 9.32 -1.77
C VAL A 55 8.82 8.53 -1.39
N ASN A 56 9.57 8.03 -2.38
CA ASN A 56 10.79 7.27 -2.11
C ASN A 56 11.87 8.13 -1.44
N ASP A 57 12.01 9.41 -1.80
CA ASP A 57 12.97 10.31 -1.17
C ASP A 57 12.65 10.53 0.31
N VAL A 58 11.36 10.75 0.64
CA VAL A 58 10.90 10.84 2.03
C VAL A 58 11.17 9.53 2.78
N MET A 59 10.80 8.40 2.20
CA MET A 59 11.03 7.08 2.81
C MET A 59 12.51 6.83 3.10
N LYS A 60 13.39 7.14 2.14
CA LYS A 60 14.84 7.00 2.31
C LYS A 60 15.39 7.93 3.38
N SER A 61 14.87 9.15 3.48
CA SER A 61 15.31 10.13 4.49
C SER A 61 14.99 9.69 5.92
N ILE A 62 13.91 8.94 6.11
CA ILE A 62 13.45 8.52 7.45
C ILE A 62 14.00 7.13 7.80
N LEU A 63 14.00 6.20 6.84
CA LEU A 63 14.26 4.77 7.09
C LEU A 63 15.62 4.31 6.57
N GLY A 64 16.25 5.07 5.66
CA GLY A 64 17.53 4.73 5.03
C GLY A 64 17.41 4.33 3.56
N ALA A 65 18.56 4.28 2.87
CA ALA A 65 18.63 4.15 1.40
C ALA A 65 17.98 2.87 0.82
N GLY A 66 17.88 1.79 1.61
CA GLY A 66 17.24 0.53 1.22
C GLY A 66 15.71 0.56 1.20
N TYR A 67 15.08 1.63 1.70
CA TYR A 67 13.63 1.73 1.82
C TYR A 67 13.01 2.49 0.65
N THR A 68 11.99 1.88 0.04
CA THR A 68 11.21 2.45 -1.06
C THR A 68 9.75 2.03 -0.91
N SER A 69 8.87 2.68 -1.64
CA SER A 69 7.46 2.27 -1.78
C SER A 69 7.32 0.79 -2.19
N HIS A 70 8.24 0.29 -3.01
CA HIS A 70 8.26 -1.12 -3.39
C HIS A 70 8.61 -2.01 -2.20
N SER A 71 9.71 -1.74 -1.48
CA SER A 71 10.11 -2.55 -0.33
C SER A 71 9.12 -2.46 0.83
N PHE A 72 8.43 -1.33 1.00
CA PHE A 72 7.30 -1.22 1.93
C PHE A 72 6.16 -2.16 1.56
N ARG A 73 5.76 -2.18 0.28
CA ARG A 73 4.73 -3.11 -0.21
C ARG A 73 5.16 -4.57 -0.03
N GLN A 74 6.44 -4.88 -0.25
CA GLN A 74 6.99 -6.22 0.00
C GLN A 74 6.90 -6.58 1.48
N GLY A 75 7.37 -5.70 2.37
CA GLY A 75 7.32 -5.90 3.81
C GLY A 75 5.90 -6.15 4.32
N LEU A 76 4.92 -5.40 3.82
CA LEU A 76 3.51 -5.60 4.14
C LEU A 76 3.02 -7.01 3.74
N ILE A 77 3.38 -7.48 2.54
CA ILE A 77 3.01 -8.83 2.07
C ILE A 77 3.66 -9.90 2.95
N SER A 78 4.96 -9.76 3.24
CA SER A 78 5.72 -10.70 4.05
C SER A 78 5.19 -10.76 5.49
N GLU A 79 4.87 -9.63 6.11
CA GLU A 79 4.27 -9.57 7.45
C GLU A 79 2.89 -10.23 7.48
N MET A 80 2.04 -9.97 6.49
CA MET A 80 0.75 -10.65 6.37
C MET A 80 0.92 -12.17 6.21
N GLY A 81 1.92 -12.61 5.44
CA GLY A 81 2.26 -14.02 5.28
C GLY A 81 2.73 -14.68 6.58
N ALA A 82 3.63 -14.03 7.32
CA ALA A 82 4.13 -14.50 8.61
C ALA A 82 3.01 -14.60 9.68
N LYS A 83 1.99 -13.74 9.59
CA LYS A 83 0.77 -13.81 10.42
C LYS A 83 -0.21 -14.91 9.99
N GLY A 84 0.16 -15.76 9.04
CA GLY A 84 -0.69 -16.85 8.55
C GLY A 84 -1.91 -16.38 7.73
N ILE A 85 -1.93 -15.14 7.26
CA ILE A 85 -3.05 -14.65 6.44
C ILE A 85 -3.04 -15.39 5.10
N ASN A 86 -4.21 -15.84 4.68
CA ASN A 86 -4.37 -16.58 3.43
C ASN A 86 -3.82 -15.78 2.23
N ALA A 87 -2.94 -16.40 1.44
CA ALA A 87 -2.29 -15.76 0.30
C ALA A 87 -3.27 -15.19 -0.75
N LYS A 88 -4.46 -15.78 -0.93
CA LYS A 88 -5.50 -15.22 -1.82
C LYS A 88 -6.08 -13.92 -1.27
N ILE A 89 -6.24 -13.81 0.05
CA ILE A 89 -6.69 -12.57 0.70
C ILE A 89 -5.64 -11.47 0.49
N ILE A 90 -4.37 -11.78 0.73
CA ILE A 90 -3.26 -10.85 0.52
C ILE A 90 -3.22 -10.42 -0.96
N SER A 91 -3.28 -11.37 -1.89
CA SER A 91 -3.28 -11.10 -3.34
C SER A 91 -4.43 -10.17 -3.77
N LYS A 92 -5.63 -10.40 -3.23
CA LYS A 92 -6.82 -9.58 -3.51
C LYS A 92 -6.66 -8.15 -2.98
N PHE A 93 -6.17 -8.00 -1.76
CA PHE A 93 -5.92 -6.69 -1.14
C PHE A 93 -4.87 -5.88 -1.93
N ILE A 94 -3.75 -6.53 -2.23
CA ILE A 94 -2.60 -5.93 -2.91
C ILE A 94 -2.85 -5.66 -4.41
N GLY A 95 -3.80 -6.38 -5.01
CA GLY A 95 -4.20 -6.23 -6.41
C GLY A 95 -3.28 -6.95 -7.40
N HIS A 96 -2.72 -8.10 -7.02
CA HIS A 96 -1.97 -8.95 -7.94
C HIS A 96 -2.93 -9.75 -8.84
N SER A 97 -2.67 -9.75 -10.14
CA SER A 97 -3.44 -10.54 -11.12
C SER A 97 -3.24 -12.03 -10.96
N ASP A 98 -2.05 -12.44 -10.50
CA ASP A 98 -1.70 -13.83 -10.21
C ASP A 98 -1.18 -13.93 -8.77
N VAL A 99 -1.75 -14.86 -8.00
CA VAL A 99 -1.34 -15.17 -6.63
C VAL A 99 0.12 -15.58 -6.54
N LYS A 100 0.73 -16.12 -7.60
CA LYS A 100 2.17 -16.42 -7.67
C LYS A 100 3.03 -15.21 -7.35
N THR A 101 2.60 -14.02 -7.77
CA THR A 101 3.30 -12.76 -7.45
C THR A 101 3.31 -12.50 -5.95
N THR A 102 2.22 -12.82 -5.25
CA THR A 102 2.12 -12.72 -3.79
C THR A 102 2.96 -13.78 -3.10
N MET A 103 2.90 -15.03 -3.59
CA MET A 103 3.67 -16.16 -3.05
C MET A 103 5.18 -15.93 -3.10
N GLY A 104 5.69 -15.20 -4.10
CA GLY A 104 7.12 -14.87 -4.19
C GLY A 104 7.67 -14.07 -2.99
N TYR A 105 6.80 -13.41 -2.21
CA TYR A 105 7.17 -12.64 -1.01
C TYR A 105 6.94 -13.40 0.30
N ILE A 106 6.23 -14.52 0.26
CA ILE A 106 5.92 -15.33 1.45
C ILE A 106 6.92 -16.49 1.44
N LYS A 107 7.96 -16.37 2.26
CA LYS A 107 9.01 -17.38 2.41
C LYS A 107 8.87 -18.02 3.79
N PRO A 108 8.28 -19.23 3.89
CA PRO A 108 8.20 -19.93 5.15
C PRO A 108 9.59 -20.22 5.69
N THR A 109 9.79 -20.00 6.99
CA THR A 109 10.95 -20.47 7.73
C THR A 109 10.71 -21.88 8.27
N ASP A 110 11.77 -22.57 8.68
CA ASP A 110 11.64 -23.90 9.29
C ASP A 110 10.76 -23.86 10.55
N ASP A 111 10.78 -22.76 11.30
CA ASP A 111 9.95 -22.60 12.50
C ASP A 111 8.48 -22.36 12.15
N ASP A 112 8.18 -21.64 11.05
CA ASP A 112 6.82 -21.53 10.54
C ASP A 112 6.27 -22.91 10.14
N VAL A 113 7.10 -23.74 9.51
CA VAL A 113 6.72 -25.11 9.12
C VAL A 113 6.44 -25.96 10.35
N LYS A 114 7.32 -25.93 11.36
CA LYS A 114 7.11 -26.67 12.62
C LYS A 114 5.83 -26.23 13.34
N GLY A 115 5.58 -24.92 13.42
CA GLY A 115 4.40 -24.35 14.06
C GLY A 115 3.09 -24.64 13.32
N ALA A 116 3.16 -24.81 11.99
CA ALA A 116 2.02 -25.14 11.15
C ALA A 116 1.69 -26.64 11.13
N MET A 117 2.50 -27.51 11.74
CA MET A 117 2.19 -28.92 11.88
C MET A 117 0.99 -29.09 12.82
N ILE A 118 -0.19 -29.25 12.22
CA ILE A 118 -1.41 -29.56 12.95
C ILE A 118 -1.35 -31.04 13.34
N ARG A 119 -1.57 -31.33 14.63
CA ARG A 119 -1.99 -32.66 15.08
C ARG A 119 -3.49 -32.79 14.90
#